data_AF-A0A8H8RAB8-F1
#
_entry.id   AF-A0A8H8RAB8-F1
#
_cell.length_a   1.000
_cell.length_b   1.000
_cell.length_c   1.000
_cell.angle_alpha   90.00
_cell.angle_beta   90.00
_cell.angle_gamma   90.00
#
_symmetry.space_group_name_H-M   'P 1'
#
loop_
_entity.id
_entity.type
_entity.pdbx_description
1 polymer ?
#
loop_
_entity_poly.entity_id
_entity_poly.type
_entity_poly.pdbx_seq_one_letter_code
_entity_poly.pdbx_strand_id
1 'polypeptide(L)'
;MQCDEGRPFCNRCIQRGEACYGYRDPQTTYLFKSENERTATLVSRAQTRPRRRASSLSSSSGLRITLSVSSIDDSDLENAAQNLDLGTPYPWLKDGSKAREQSVEKRAVDKFFEKFVLFPCNSSSSSGFLEQLPMLFEEVQTEGRVALRWAVRAASFASLNNEQGNEQLERKASVCYGKALEALGDSLRNKEEAVSDYTLMTVVMLDLFETVFIQPPTHSRSAHTEGMAQILRLRGPDQIYSARGWSLYRLAHHRLQRQQLTYDSAPAISPEQEDLLSSLTPDTPSNRIAHDNFAISKICASARELRAKLVAGDERSDEETMKLVREMVDLDRTATEWRVGPSWQYRDVRKHDIAGAPEWFPAHIQLHHDAW
;
A
#
# COMPACT_ATOMS: atom_id res chain seq x y z
N MET A 1 -22.25 -34.16 -3.81
CA MET A 1 -22.85 -34.10 -2.45
C MET A 1 -22.17 -33.01 -1.65
N GLN A 2 -22.91 -32.27 -0.83
CA GLN A 2 -22.41 -31.05 -0.19
C GLN A 2 -21.65 -31.35 1.11
N CYS A 3 -20.47 -30.75 1.30
CA CYS A 3 -19.69 -30.82 2.54
C CYS A 3 -20.45 -30.14 3.69
N ASP A 4 -20.30 -30.64 4.92
CA ASP A 4 -20.92 -30.05 6.11
C ASP A 4 -20.05 -28.97 6.80
N GLU A 5 -18.87 -28.68 6.24
CA GLU A 5 -17.94 -27.61 6.69
C GLU A 5 -17.55 -27.68 8.18
N GLY A 6 -17.69 -28.84 8.81
CA GLY A 6 -17.29 -29.09 10.19
C GLY A 6 -15.79 -28.80 10.40
N ARG A 7 -15.45 -28.13 11.52
CA ARG A 7 -14.07 -27.82 11.92
C ARG A 7 -13.68 -28.65 13.16
N PRO A 8 -12.45 -29.17 13.27
CA PRO A 8 -11.35 -29.05 12.32
C PRO A 8 -11.50 -29.94 11.07
N PHE A 9 -12.37 -30.95 11.09
CA PHE A 9 -12.62 -31.87 9.97
C PHE A 9 -14.14 -32.02 9.71
N CYS A 10 -14.52 -32.28 8.45
CA CYS A 10 -15.91 -32.48 8.04
C CYS A 10 -16.47 -33.79 8.63
N ASN A 11 -17.66 -33.78 9.24
CA ASN A 11 -18.19 -35.00 9.89
C ASN A 11 -18.52 -36.09 8.87
N ARG A 12 -18.90 -35.72 7.64
CA ARG A 12 -19.18 -36.69 6.58
C ARG A 12 -17.94 -37.47 6.16
N CYS A 13 -16.79 -36.81 6.12
CA CYS A 13 -15.50 -37.38 5.78
C CYS A 13 -15.06 -38.37 6.88
N ILE A 14 -15.19 -37.96 8.15
CA ILE A 14 -14.91 -38.79 9.33
C ILE A 14 -15.78 -40.05 9.34
N GLN A 15 -17.09 -39.90 9.14
CA GLN A 15 -18.03 -41.03 9.18
C GLN A 15 -17.79 -42.07 8.09
N ARG A 16 -17.17 -41.65 6.97
CA ARG A 16 -16.82 -42.54 5.85
C ARG A 16 -15.45 -43.17 5.95
N GLY A 17 -14.64 -42.76 6.93
CA GLY A 17 -13.25 -43.20 7.02
C GLY A 17 -12.37 -42.67 5.89
N GLU A 18 -12.79 -41.60 5.21
CA GLU A 18 -11.99 -40.94 4.17
C GLU A 18 -11.09 -39.88 4.81
N ALA A 19 -9.91 -39.65 4.21
CA ALA A 19 -8.96 -38.67 4.69
C ALA A 19 -9.52 -37.26 4.55
N CYS A 20 -9.95 -36.66 5.66
CA CYS A 20 -10.30 -35.26 5.74
C CYS A 20 -9.05 -34.46 6.13
N TYR A 21 -8.58 -33.57 5.26
CA TYR A 21 -7.44 -32.71 5.54
C TYR A 21 -7.81 -31.51 6.43
N GLY A 22 -9.10 -31.32 6.67
CA GLY A 22 -9.63 -30.33 7.59
C GLY A 22 -9.60 -28.90 7.07
N TYR A 23 -10.09 -27.98 7.89
CA TYR A 23 -10.12 -26.55 7.63
C TYR A 23 -9.21 -25.82 8.61
N ARG A 24 -8.34 -24.97 8.07
CA ARG A 24 -7.45 -24.14 8.88
C ARG A 24 -8.25 -23.25 9.81
N ASP A 25 -7.85 -23.24 11.07
CA ASP A 25 -8.42 -22.34 12.06
C ASP A 25 -7.94 -20.91 11.77
N PRO A 26 -8.84 -19.96 11.46
CA PRO A 26 -8.48 -18.59 11.12
C PRO A 26 -7.73 -17.89 12.24
N GLN A 27 -7.98 -18.26 13.51
CA GLN A 27 -7.38 -17.61 14.68
C GLN A 27 -5.92 -18.02 14.90
N THR A 28 -5.55 -19.25 14.55
CA THR A 28 -4.17 -19.76 14.69
C THR A 28 -3.37 -19.62 13.39
N THR A 29 -4.03 -19.63 12.23
CA THR A 29 -3.38 -19.57 10.91
C THR A 29 -3.09 -18.14 10.46
N TYR A 30 -4.04 -17.22 10.67
CA TYR A 30 -3.86 -15.81 10.32
C TYR A 30 -3.49 -15.02 11.57
N LEU A 31 -2.22 -15.04 11.95
CA LEU A 31 -1.66 -14.15 12.98
C LEU A 31 -1.54 -12.71 12.43
N PHE A 32 -2.65 -12.10 11.98
CA PHE A 32 -2.72 -10.65 11.84
C PHE A 32 -2.85 -10.08 13.25
N LYS A 33 -1.73 -9.86 13.92
CA LYS A 33 -1.70 -8.98 15.09
C LYS A 33 -1.95 -7.57 14.57
N SER A 34 -3.18 -7.09 14.73
CA SER A 34 -3.49 -5.68 14.54
C SER A 34 -2.66 -4.87 15.55
N GLU A 35 -1.56 -4.27 15.12
CA GLU A 35 -0.82 -3.29 15.94
C GLU A 35 -1.72 -2.14 16.37
N ASN A 36 -2.77 -1.85 15.59
CA ASN A 36 -3.78 -0.85 15.92
C ASN A 36 -4.51 -1.17 17.23
N GLU A 37 -4.56 -2.43 17.67
CA GLU A 37 -5.22 -2.83 18.92
C GLU A 37 -4.36 -2.48 20.14
N ARG A 38 -3.03 -2.61 20.04
CA ARG A 38 -2.07 -2.09 21.04
C ARG A 38 -2.08 -0.57 21.07
N THR A 39 -2.12 0.08 19.91
CA THR A 39 -2.24 1.54 19.82
C THR A 39 -3.59 2.01 20.37
N ALA A 40 -4.69 1.32 20.07
CA ALA A 40 -6.03 1.63 20.59
C ALA A 40 -6.14 1.44 22.11
N THR A 41 -5.49 0.41 22.67
CA THR A 41 -5.45 0.19 24.13
C THR A 41 -4.53 1.18 24.85
N LEU A 42 -3.45 1.63 24.23
CA LEU A 42 -2.64 2.75 24.73
C LEU A 42 -3.41 4.07 24.69
N VAL A 43 -4.18 4.32 23.62
CA VAL A 43 -5.07 5.48 23.49
C VAL A 43 -6.22 5.42 24.51
N SER A 44 -6.84 4.25 24.74
CA SER A 44 -7.91 4.11 25.74
C SER A 44 -7.39 4.28 27.17
N ARG A 45 -6.17 3.79 27.47
CA ARG A 45 -5.50 4.06 28.75
C ARG A 45 -5.19 5.54 28.95
N ALA A 46 -4.79 6.25 27.88
CA ALA A 46 -4.61 7.71 27.93
C ALA A 46 -5.93 8.47 28.16
N GLN A 47 -7.07 7.94 27.71
CA GLN A 47 -8.42 8.51 27.92
C GLN A 47 -8.93 8.39 29.37
N THR A 48 -8.42 7.44 30.17
CA THR A 48 -8.84 7.26 31.59
C THR A 48 -8.19 8.24 32.58
N ARG A 49 -7.25 9.09 32.13
CA ARG A 49 -6.70 10.18 32.96
C ARG A 49 -7.59 11.43 32.89
N PRO A 50 -7.92 12.07 34.03
CA PRO A 50 -8.79 13.25 34.02
C PRO A 50 -8.12 14.43 33.27
N ARG A 51 -8.90 15.01 32.35
CA ARG A 51 -8.58 16.02 31.34
C ARG A 51 -7.77 17.23 31.81
N ARG A 52 -6.71 17.56 31.08
CA ARG A 52 -6.45 18.95 30.64
C ARG A 52 -6.73 19.02 29.14
N ARG A 53 -7.48 20.05 28.72
CA ARG A 53 -8.00 20.25 27.37
C ARG A 53 -6.90 20.11 26.30
N ALA A 54 -6.90 18.99 25.59
CA ALA A 54 -6.36 18.84 24.25
C ALA A 54 -7.30 17.87 23.52
N SER A 55 -7.89 18.32 22.42
CA SER A 55 -8.81 17.56 21.58
C SER A 55 -8.04 16.48 20.80
N SER A 56 -8.04 15.25 21.30
CA SER A 56 -7.56 14.09 20.56
C SER A 56 -8.70 13.52 19.70
N LEU A 57 -8.71 13.88 18.42
CA LEU A 57 -9.57 13.31 17.38
C LEU A 57 -8.84 12.12 16.74
N SER A 58 -9.09 10.92 17.23
CA SER A 58 -8.82 9.68 16.49
C SER A 58 -10.17 9.05 16.12
N SER A 59 -10.89 9.75 15.25
CA SER A 59 -11.94 9.17 14.43
C SER A 59 -11.38 9.16 13.03
N SER A 60 -11.15 7.97 12.46
CA SER A 60 -10.89 7.80 11.02
C SER A 60 -12.17 8.14 10.25
N SER A 61 -12.50 9.43 10.19
CA SER A 61 -13.48 9.96 9.27
C SER A 61 -12.78 10.05 7.92
N GLY A 62 -13.01 9.07 7.04
CA GLY A 62 -12.56 9.18 5.65
C GLY A 62 -13.02 10.51 5.04
N LEU A 63 -12.17 11.11 4.20
CA LEU A 63 -12.49 12.35 3.49
C LEU A 63 -13.78 12.15 2.70
N ARG A 64 -14.75 13.04 2.88
CA ARG A 64 -15.96 13.07 2.06
C ARG A 64 -15.67 13.98 0.88
N ILE A 65 -15.19 13.40 -0.21
CA ILE A 65 -15.04 14.18 -1.44
C ILE A 65 -16.41 14.48 -2.02
N THR A 66 -16.91 15.68 -1.76
CA THR A 66 -17.95 16.30 -2.59
C THR A 66 -17.24 16.97 -3.77
N LEU A 67 -17.38 16.39 -4.96
CA LEU A 67 -16.93 16.96 -6.24
C LEU A 67 -17.80 18.18 -6.62
N SER A 68 -17.91 19.17 -5.74
CA SER A 68 -18.44 20.49 -6.06
C SER A 68 -17.25 21.41 -6.30
N VAL A 69 -16.76 21.40 -7.54
CA VAL A 69 -15.80 22.40 -8.05
C VAL A 69 -16.59 23.70 -8.28
N SER A 70 -17.00 24.34 -7.20
CA SER A 70 -17.24 25.78 -7.25
C SER A 70 -15.87 26.42 -7.47
N SER A 71 -15.77 27.44 -8.31
CA SER A 71 -14.55 28.20 -8.58
C SER A 71 -14.01 28.82 -7.29
N ILE A 72 -13.19 28.06 -6.55
CA ILE A 72 -12.47 28.52 -5.36
C ILE A 72 -11.20 29.19 -5.86
N ASP A 73 -11.03 30.46 -5.49
CA ASP A 73 -9.84 31.22 -5.84
C ASP A 73 -8.61 30.66 -5.09
N ASP A 74 -7.46 30.62 -5.76
CA ASP A 74 -6.21 30.09 -5.19
C ASP A 74 -5.80 30.89 -3.92
N SER A 75 -6.18 32.17 -3.90
CA SER A 75 -5.94 33.13 -2.80
C SER A 75 -6.67 32.77 -1.50
N ASP A 76 -7.94 32.32 -1.57
CA ASP A 76 -8.72 31.88 -0.41
C ASP A 76 -8.12 30.62 0.21
N LEU A 77 -7.60 29.74 -0.65
CA LEU A 77 -6.95 28.52 -0.25
C LEU A 77 -5.59 28.82 0.41
N GLU A 78 -4.78 29.71 -0.15
CA GLU A 78 -3.51 30.16 0.45
C GLU A 78 -3.72 30.83 1.82
N ASN A 79 -4.72 31.70 1.96
CA ASN A 79 -5.04 32.35 3.24
C ASN A 79 -5.50 31.35 4.32
N ALA A 80 -6.29 30.34 3.94
CA ALA A 80 -6.65 29.23 4.83
C ALA A 80 -5.41 28.42 5.25
N ALA A 81 -4.43 28.28 4.34
CA ALA A 81 -3.18 27.58 4.63
C ALA A 81 -2.35 28.26 5.72
N GLN A 82 -2.27 29.59 5.69
CA GLN A 82 -1.42 30.36 6.61
C GLN A 82 -1.81 30.19 8.09
N ASN A 83 -3.05 29.77 8.35
CA ASN A 83 -3.56 29.51 9.70
C ASN A 83 -3.39 28.06 10.18
N LEU A 84 -2.75 27.19 9.39
CA LEU A 84 -2.52 25.79 9.75
C LEU A 84 -1.32 25.67 10.71
N ASP A 85 -1.57 25.08 11.88
CA ASP A 85 -0.49 24.70 12.79
C ASP A 85 0.21 23.44 12.29
N LEU A 86 1.28 23.63 11.51
CA LEU A 86 2.13 22.54 11.04
C LEU A 86 3.23 22.19 12.06
N GLY A 87 3.19 22.68 13.30
CA GLY A 87 4.23 22.45 14.31
C GLY A 87 5.58 23.08 13.96
N THR A 88 6.53 23.06 14.89
CA THR A 88 7.87 23.59 14.67
C THR A 88 8.67 22.63 13.79
N PRO A 89 9.10 23.05 12.58
CA PRO A 89 10.04 22.25 11.80
C PRO A 89 11.37 22.20 12.55
N TYR A 90 11.89 20.98 12.76
CA TYR A 90 13.17 20.74 13.45
C TYR A 90 13.22 21.32 14.89
N PRO A 91 12.56 20.68 15.88
CA PRO A 91 12.52 21.14 17.28
C PRO A 91 13.90 21.33 17.94
N TRP A 92 14.93 20.68 17.39
CA TRP A 92 16.32 20.76 17.85
C TRP A 92 17.09 21.97 17.29
N LEU A 93 16.52 22.70 16.32
CA LEU A 93 17.15 23.87 15.72
C LEU A 93 16.76 25.13 16.50
N LYS A 94 17.76 25.86 17.02
CA LYS A 94 17.55 27.06 17.84
C LYS A 94 16.95 28.25 17.07
N ASP A 95 17.05 28.24 15.74
CA ASP A 95 16.55 29.31 14.87
C ASP A 95 15.60 28.73 13.82
N GLY A 96 14.30 28.72 14.15
CA GLY A 96 13.24 28.24 13.27
C GLY A 96 12.75 29.29 12.26
N SER A 97 13.36 30.48 12.19
CA SER A 97 12.92 31.60 11.35
C SER A 97 12.86 31.22 9.86
N LYS A 98 13.92 30.60 9.33
CA LYS A 98 13.99 30.11 7.94
C LYS A 98 12.97 29.02 7.62
N ALA A 99 12.58 28.22 8.61
CA ALA A 99 11.56 27.19 8.42
C ALA A 99 10.13 27.77 8.44
N ARG A 100 9.96 28.97 9.03
CA ARG A 100 8.70 29.72 9.06
C ARG A 100 8.46 30.58 7.81
N GLU A 101 9.52 30.87 7.06
CA GLU A 101 9.48 31.57 5.75
C GLU A 101 9.02 30.67 4.59
N GLN A 102 8.95 29.34 4.79
CA GLN A 102 8.50 28.42 3.76
C GLN A 102 6.97 28.46 3.59
N SER A 103 6.51 28.39 2.34
CA SER A 103 5.08 28.29 2.04
C SER A 103 4.47 27.06 2.74
N VAL A 104 3.20 27.17 3.08
CA VAL A 104 2.46 26.11 3.78
C VAL A 104 2.37 24.85 2.94
N GLU A 105 2.25 25.00 1.61
CA GLU A 105 2.29 23.89 0.66
C GLU A 105 3.60 23.11 0.77
N LYS A 106 4.74 23.83 0.81
CA LYS A 106 6.06 23.18 0.90
C LYS A 106 6.19 22.40 2.20
N ARG A 107 5.82 23.02 3.33
CA ARG A 107 5.86 22.35 4.64
C ARG A 107 4.94 21.14 4.72
N ALA A 108 3.78 21.18 4.08
CA ALA A 108 2.87 20.03 4.00
C ALA A 108 3.50 18.87 3.20
N VAL A 109 4.14 19.17 2.07
CA VAL A 109 4.84 18.17 1.26
C VAL A 109 6.05 17.59 1.99
N ASP A 110 6.84 18.41 2.66
CA ASP A 110 8.02 17.96 3.42
C ASP A 110 7.59 16.97 4.52
N LYS A 111 6.52 17.28 5.26
CA LYS A 111 5.92 16.36 6.23
C LYS A 111 5.40 15.07 5.61
N PHE A 112 4.80 15.16 4.42
CA PHE A 112 4.35 13.97 3.71
C PHE A 112 5.54 13.08 3.33
N PHE A 113 6.64 13.64 2.83
CA PHE A 113 7.83 12.88 2.52
C PHE A 113 8.45 12.24 3.75
N GLU A 114 8.57 12.98 4.86
CA GLU A 114 9.07 12.43 6.14
C GLU A 114 8.25 11.23 6.62
N LYS A 115 6.93 11.26 6.40
CA LYS A 115 6.01 10.23 6.90
C LYS A 115 5.86 9.02 5.97
N PHE A 116 5.91 9.24 4.65
CA PHE A 116 5.53 8.22 3.68
C PHE A 116 6.68 7.77 2.77
N VAL A 117 7.82 8.45 2.72
CA VAL A 117 8.95 8.03 1.89
C VAL A 117 9.91 7.18 2.71
N LEU A 118 10.21 5.99 2.22
CA LEU A 118 11.23 5.09 2.77
C LEU A 118 12.30 4.90 1.70
N PHE A 119 13.53 5.30 1.98
CA PHE A 119 14.64 5.06 1.06
C PHE A 119 15.14 3.61 1.15
N PRO A 120 15.69 3.05 0.07
CA PRO A 120 16.31 1.73 0.10
C PRO A 120 17.49 1.71 1.07
N CYS A 121 17.66 0.59 1.79
CA CYS A 121 18.80 0.39 2.67
C CYS A 121 19.89 -0.42 1.95
N ASN A 122 21.15 -0.16 2.31
CA ASN A 122 22.36 -0.67 1.66
C ASN A 122 22.48 -2.21 1.70
N SER A 123 21.67 -2.85 2.55
CA SER A 123 21.79 -4.25 2.96
C SER A 123 20.64 -5.14 2.45
N SER A 124 19.92 -4.72 1.39
CA SER A 124 18.90 -5.49 0.64
C SER A 124 17.53 -5.72 1.31
N SER A 125 17.18 -4.95 2.34
CA SER A 125 16.06 -5.36 3.23
C SER A 125 14.85 -4.49 3.20
N SER A 126 15.04 -3.25 2.77
CA SER A 126 13.96 -2.49 2.21
C SER A 126 14.35 -2.11 0.80
N SER A 127 13.48 -2.51 -0.12
CA SER A 127 13.50 -2.04 -1.49
C SER A 127 13.23 -0.53 -1.62
N GLY A 128 12.79 0.12 -0.54
CA GLY A 128 12.25 1.47 -0.53
C GLY A 128 10.73 1.49 -0.75
N PHE A 129 10.11 2.62 -0.44
CA PHE A 129 8.73 2.93 -0.76
C PHE A 129 8.61 4.43 -1.07
N LEU A 130 8.08 4.76 -2.26
CA LEU A 130 8.04 6.13 -2.77
C LEU A 130 9.42 6.81 -2.83
N GLU A 131 10.51 6.05 -2.90
CA GLU A 131 11.89 6.54 -2.83
C GLU A 131 12.26 7.50 -3.96
N GLN A 132 11.64 7.36 -5.14
CA GLN A 132 11.84 8.26 -6.28
C GLN A 132 10.95 9.52 -6.21
N LEU A 133 9.95 9.55 -5.32
CA LEU A 133 8.94 10.61 -5.29
C LEU A 133 9.54 12.00 -5.00
N PRO A 134 10.45 12.19 -4.03
CA PRO A 134 11.02 13.52 -3.76
C PRO A 134 11.77 14.07 -4.97
N MET A 135 12.60 13.24 -5.60
CA MET A 135 13.36 13.58 -6.80
C MET A 135 12.42 13.95 -7.96
N LEU A 136 11.44 13.10 -8.25
CA LEU A 136 10.46 13.37 -9.31
C LEU A 136 9.67 14.65 -9.01
N PHE A 137 9.27 14.88 -7.76
CA PHE A 137 8.52 16.08 -7.39
C PHE A 137 9.33 17.37 -7.61
N GLU A 138 10.64 17.35 -7.34
CA GLU A 138 11.54 18.48 -7.58
C GLU A 138 11.80 18.73 -9.07
N GLU A 139 11.99 17.66 -9.87
CA GLU A 139 12.24 17.72 -11.31
C GLU A 139 11.05 18.26 -12.14
N VAL A 140 9.83 18.13 -11.64
CA VAL A 140 8.57 18.47 -12.35
C VAL A 140 8.36 19.96 -12.66
N GLN A 141 9.30 20.84 -12.37
CA GLN A 141 9.16 22.28 -12.66
C GLN A 141 9.09 22.63 -14.16
N THR A 142 9.17 21.66 -15.06
CA THR A 142 8.96 21.83 -16.50
C THR A 142 7.47 21.92 -16.87
N GLU A 143 7.12 22.88 -17.72
CA GLU A 143 5.76 23.01 -18.30
C GLU A 143 5.26 21.65 -18.84
N GLY A 144 4.02 21.27 -18.52
CA GLY A 144 3.39 20.02 -18.96
C GLY A 144 3.40 18.85 -17.95
N ARG A 145 4.20 18.90 -16.87
CA ARG A 145 4.31 17.76 -15.90
C ARG A 145 3.66 18.01 -14.53
N VAL A 146 2.89 19.08 -14.39
CA VAL A 146 2.37 19.58 -13.10
C VAL A 146 1.42 18.63 -12.36
N ALA A 147 0.89 17.61 -13.03
CA ALA A 147 -0.04 16.64 -12.46
C ALA A 147 0.50 15.95 -11.21
N LEU A 148 1.78 15.54 -11.22
CA LEU A 148 2.41 14.89 -10.06
C LEU A 148 2.43 15.82 -8.84
N ARG A 149 2.70 17.11 -9.04
CA ARG A 149 2.75 18.07 -7.92
C ARG A 149 1.40 18.25 -7.28
N TRP A 150 0.34 18.31 -8.08
CA TRP A 150 -1.03 18.37 -7.56
C TRP A 150 -1.41 17.09 -6.80
N ALA A 151 -1.04 15.91 -7.32
CA ALA A 151 -1.30 14.64 -6.64
C ALA A 151 -0.57 14.54 -5.29
N VAL A 152 0.70 14.95 -5.23
CA VAL A 152 1.48 14.97 -3.98
C VAL A 152 0.90 15.98 -2.98
N ARG A 153 0.53 17.19 -3.44
CA ARG A 153 -0.13 18.19 -2.57
C ARG A 153 -1.46 17.68 -2.03
N ALA A 154 -2.25 16.99 -2.84
CA ALA A 154 -3.51 16.38 -2.39
C ALA A 154 -3.26 15.40 -1.25
N ALA A 155 -2.35 14.43 -1.44
CA ALA A 155 -1.96 13.47 -0.40
C ALA A 155 -1.37 14.11 0.85
N SER A 156 -0.61 15.20 0.68
CA SER A 156 -0.03 15.95 1.79
C SER A 156 -1.09 16.61 2.66
N PHE A 157 -2.03 17.35 2.05
CA PHE A 157 -3.11 17.99 2.78
C PHE A 157 -4.09 16.98 3.39
N ALA A 158 -4.36 15.86 2.72
CA ALA A 158 -5.16 14.78 3.27
C ALA A 158 -4.52 14.12 4.49
N SER A 159 -3.20 13.85 4.45
CA SER A 159 -2.48 13.33 5.60
C SER A 159 -2.53 14.29 6.80
N LEU A 160 -2.36 15.58 6.56
CA LEU A 160 -2.49 16.59 7.61
C LEU A 160 -3.92 16.67 8.16
N ASN A 161 -4.93 16.54 7.31
CA ASN A 161 -6.31 16.51 7.75
C ASN A 161 -6.58 15.33 8.68
N ASN A 162 -6.02 14.16 8.40
CA ASN A 162 -6.15 12.99 9.27
C ASN A 162 -5.57 13.21 10.67
N GLU A 163 -4.62 14.14 10.82
CA GLU A 163 -4.02 14.48 12.11
C GLU A 163 -4.77 15.61 12.84
N GLN A 164 -5.28 16.59 12.09
CA GLN A 164 -5.81 17.84 12.64
C GLN A 164 -7.34 17.93 12.62
N GLY A 165 -8.02 17.18 11.75
CA GLY A 165 -9.47 17.23 11.57
C GLY A 165 -9.98 18.60 11.14
N ASN A 166 -9.34 19.24 10.14
CA ASN A 166 -9.67 20.59 9.69
C ASN A 166 -10.30 20.58 8.28
N GLU A 167 -11.57 21.00 8.17
CA GLU A 167 -12.30 21.07 6.91
C GLU A 167 -11.58 21.85 5.79
N GLN A 168 -10.76 22.85 6.13
CA GLN A 168 -9.98 23.60 5.15
C GLN A 168 -8.89 22.73 4.50
N LEU A 169 -8.29 21.80 5.25
CA LEU A 169 -7.33 20.82 4.73
C LEU A 169 -8.01 19.81 3.82
N GLU A 170 -9.21 19.34 4.20
CA GLU A 170 -10.03 18.46 3.37
C GLU A 170 -10.42 19.12 2.04
N ARG A 171 -10.87 20.38 2.08
CA ARG A 171 -11.16 21.16 0.87
C ARG A 171 -9.92 21.34 0.00
N LYS A 172 -8.77 21.69 0.60
CA LYS A 172 -7.47 21.78 -0.10
C LYS A 172 -7.08 20.50 -0.80
N ALA A 173 -7.17 19.38 -0.08
CA ALA A 173 -6.86 18.06 -0.59
C ALA A 173 -7.74 17.74 -1.81
N SER A 174 -9.04 18.01 -1.72
CA SER A 174 -10.01 17.78 -2.80
C SER A 174 -9.75 18.65 -4.04
N VAL A 175 -9.45 19.94 -3.85
CA VAL A 175 -9.10 20.85 -4.95
C VAL A 175 -7.81 20.40 -5.64
N CYS A 176 -6.77 20.06 -4.88
CA CYS A 176 -5.51 19.57 -5.44
C CYS A 176 -5.71 18.25 -6.20
N TYR A 177 -6.53 17.35 -5.67
CA TYR A 177 -6.87 16.09 -6.34
C TYR A 177 -7.58 16.34 -7.68
N GLY A 178 -8.55 17.27 -7.73
CA GLY A 178 -9.22 17.68 -8.97
C GLY A 178 -8.25 18.27 -10.00
N LYS A 179 -7.39 19.21 -9.58
CA LYS A 179 -6.33 19.79 -10.44
C LYS A 179 -5.36 18.71 -10.94
N ALA A 180 -5.07 17.69 -10.14
CA ALA A 180 -4.22 16.57 -10.54
C ALA A 180 -4.87 15.71 -11.63
N LEU A 181 -6.18 15.43 -11.54
CA LEU A 181 -6.92 14.68 -12.55
C LEU A 181 -7.00 15.44 -13.88
N GLU A 182 -7.28 16.74 -13.84
CA GLU A 182 -7.30 17.59 -15.03
C GLU A 182 -5.94 17.60 -15.73
N ALA A 183 -4.87 17.92 -14.98
CA ALA A 183 -3.52 17.95 -15.52
C ALA A 183 -3.04 16.57 -16.01
N LEU A 184 -3.42 15.48 -15.33
CA LEU A 184 -3.14 14.11 -15.79
C LEU A 184 -3.85 13.84 -17.12
N GLY A 185 -5.09 14.27 -17.26
CA GLY A 185 -5.85 14.17 -18.51
C GLY A 185 -5.13 14.84 -19.67
N ASP A 186 -4.50 15.99 -19.44
CA ASP A 186 -3.70 16.69 -20.45
C ASP A 186 -2.41 15.94 -20.79
N SER A 187 -1.64 15.47 -19.79
CA SER A 187 -0.42 14.67 -20.02
C SER A 187 -0.72 13.38 -20.78
N LEU A 188 -1.88 12.76 -20.57
CA LEU A 188 -2.29 11.54 -21.27
C LEU A 188 -2.64 11.76 -22.76
N ARG A 189 -2.92 13.01 -23.19
CA ARG A 189 -3.15 13.32 -24.61
C ARG A 189 -1.86 13.27 -25.43
N ASN A 190 -0.71 13.47 -24.79
CA ASN A 190 0.59 13.36 -25.43
C ASN A 190 1.13 11.93 -25.24
N LYS A 191 1.40 11.22 -26.34
CA LYS A 191 1.87 9.82 -26.31
C LYS A 191 3.18 9.64 -25.56
N GLU A 192 4.10 10.60 -25.67
CA GLU A 192 5.41 10.51 -25.00
C GLU A 192 5.28 10.76 -23.50
N GLU A 193 4.44 11.72 -23.11
CA GLU A 193 4.19 12.01 -21.70
C GLU A 193 3.36 10.95 -21.01
N ALA A 194 2.42 10.31 -21.72
CA ALA A 194 1.53 9.28 -21.21
C ALA A 194 2.29 8.07 -20.61
N VAL A 195 3.50 7.78 -21.11
CA VAL A 195 4.35 6.67 -20.64
C VAL A 195 5.52 7.12 -19.77
N SER A 196 5.56 8.41 -19.39
CA SER A 196 6.63 8.97 -18.58
C SER A 196 6.59 8.50 -17.12
N ASP A 197 7.74 8.59 -16.44
CA ASP A 197 7.86 8.33 -15.00
C ASP A 197 6.90 9.18 -14.17
N TYR A 198 6.69 10.43 -14.58
CA TYR A 198 5.83 11.39 -13.88
C TYR A 198 4.36 11.01 -14.00
N THR A 199 3.92 10.57 -15.17
CA THR A 199 2.54 10.11 -15.38
C THR A 199 2.27 8.87 -14.55
N LEU A 200 3.16 7.87 -14.58
CA LEU A 200 3.00 6.67 -13.77
C LEU A 200 2.98 7.01 -12.27
N MET A 201 3.92 7.83 -11.79
CA MET A 201 3.96 8.25 -10.38
C MET A 201 2.71 9.07 -10.00
N THR A 202 2.18 9.90 -10.90
CA THR A 202 0.94 10.65 -10.68
C THR A 202 -0.22 9.69 -10.43
N VAL A 203 -0.42 8.69 -11.30
CA VAL A 203 -1.49 7.70 -11.15
C VAL A 203 -1.32 6.89 -9.85
N VAL A 204 -0.09 6.51 -9.51
CA VAL A 204 0.21 5.84 -8.23
C VAL A 204 -0.15 6.70 -7.03
N MET A 205 0.15 8.01 -7.07
CA MET A 205 -0.17 8.94 -6.00
C MET A 205 -1.68 9.20 -5.87
N LEU A 206 -2.41 9.23 -6.98
CA LEU A 206 -3.87 9.31 -6.97
C LEU A 206 -4.50 8.05 -6.37
N ASP A 207 -4.03 6.85 -6.75
CA ASP A 207 -4.50 5.60 -6.14
C ASP A 207 -4.15 5.52 -4.64
N LEU A 208 -2.96 6.00 -4.24
CA LEU A 208 -2.59 6.13 -2.83
C LEU A 208 -3.57 7.04 -2.09
N PHE A 209 -3.88 8.19 -2.68
CA PHE A 209 -4.78 9.16 -2.08
C PHE A 209 -6.16 8.57 -1.81
N GLU A 210 -6.73 7.89 -2.81
CA GLU A 210 -8.04 7.24 -2.69
C GLU A 210 -8.02 6.12 -1.66
N THR A 211 -7.00 5.24 -1.72
CA THR A 211 -6.90 4.09 -0.82
C THR A 211 -6.77 4.51 0.63
N VAL A 212 -5.94 5.52 0.92
CA VAL A 212 -5.58 5.87 2.29
C VAL A 212 -6.56 6.87 2.91
N PHE A 213 -7.06 7.82 2.11
CA PHE A 213 -7.78 8.97 2.67
C PHE A 213 -9.27 9.01 2.33
N ILE A 214 -9.71 8.42 1.22
CA ILE A 214 -11.14 8.38 0.86
C ILE A 214 -11.78 7.08 1.36
N GLN A 215 -11.10 5.95 1.16
CA GLN A 215 -11.64 4.60 1.35
C GLN A 215 -12.88 4.36 0.47
N PRO A 216 -12.70 4.14 -0.85
CA PRO A 216 -13.81 3.84 -1.74
C PRO A 216 -14.58 2.60 -1.26
N PRO A 217 -15.88 2.46 -1.64
CA PRO A 217 -16.70 1.31 -1.25
C PRO A 217 -15.96 -0.01 -1.51
N THR A 218 -16.20 -1.00 -0.64
CA THR A 218 -15.50 -2.30 -0.57
C THR A 218 -15.50 -3.13 -1.87
N HIS A 219 -16.21 -2.70 -2.91
CA HIS A 219 -16.31 -3.39 -4.21
C HIS A 219 -16.06 -2.48 -5.43
N SER A 220 -15.54 -1.26 -5.23
CA SER A 220 -15.24 -0.36 -6.36
C SER A 220 -13.87 -0.66 -6.97
N ARG A 221 -13.84 -1.03 -8.26
CA ARG A 221 -12.60 -1.12 -9.03
C ARG A 221 -11.98 0.28 -9.16
N SER A 222 -10.72 0.44 -8.76
CA SER A 222 -9.96 1.69 -8.96
C SER A 222 -9.63 1.83 -10.45
N ALA A 223 -10.11 2.91 -11.08
CA ALA A 223 -9.78 3.25 -12.47
C ALA A 223 -8.26 3.53 -12.63
N HIS A 224 -7.61 4.02 -11.57
CA HIS A 224 -6.16 4.24 -11.55
C HIS A 224 -5.38 2.95 -11.71
N THR A 225 -5.85 1.85 -11.12
CA THR A 225 -5.17 0.57 -11.26
C THR A 225 -5.28 0.02 -12.68
N GLU A 226 -6.43 0.16 -13.35
CA GLU A 226 -6.53 -0.17 -14.78
C GLU A 226 -5.60 0.74 -15.60
N GLY A 227 -5.56 2.04 -15.30
CA GLY A 227 -4.64 2.99 -15.91
C GLY A 227 -3.17 2.59 -15.72
N MET A 228 -2.78 2.17 -14.51
CA MET A 228 -1.44 1.66 -14.22
C MET A 228 -1.12 0.43 -15.08
N ALA A 229 -2.03 -0.52 -15.21
CA ALA A 229 -1.82 -1.70 -16.05
C ALA A 229 -1.51 -1.31 -17.50
N GLN A 230 -2.30 -0.39 -18.07
CA GLN A 230 -2.08 0.07 -19.45
C GLN A 230 -0.79 0.87 -19.60
N ILE A 231 -0.46 1.76 -18.66
CA ILE A 231 0.80 2.52 -18.69
C ILE A 231 1.99 1.56 -18.60
N LEU A 232 1.98 0.59 -17.67
CA LEU A 232 3.07 -0.39 -17.54
C LEU A 232 3.25 -1.20 -18.82
N ARG A 233 2.14 -1.59 -19.47
CA ARG A 233 2.16 -2.30 -20.75
C ARG A 233 2.79 -1.45 -21.86
N LEU A 234 2.39 -0.17 -21.97
CA LEU A 234 2.91 0.75 -22.99
C LEU A 234 4.39 1.11 -22.77
N ARG A 235 4.85 1.16 -21.51
CA ARG A 235 6.26 1.37 -21.16
C ARG A 235 7.17 0.20 -21.54
N GLY A 236 6.59 -0.98 -21.74
CA GLY A 236 7.31 -2.18 -22.17
C GLY A 236 8.23 -2.79 -21.09
N PRO A 237 8.92 -3.89 -21.42
CA PRO A 237 9.77 -4.60 -20.47
C PRO A 237 11.03 -3.80 -20.08
N ASP A 238 11.53 -2.93 -20.96
CA ASP A 238 12.82 -2.27 -20.75
C ASP A 238 12.87 -1.33 -19.53
N GLN A 239 11.71 -0.94 -18.98
CA GLN A 239 11.63 -0.07 -17.80
C GLN A 239 12.34 -0.65 -16.57
N ILE A 240 12.48 -1.98 -16.47
CA ILE A 240 13.13 -2.62 -15.32
C ILE A 240 14.65 -2.53 -15.33
N TYR A 241 15.27 -2.19 -16.46
CA TYR A 241 16.74 -2.07 -16.56
C TYR A 241 17.28 -0.76 -15.99
N SER A 242 16.40 0.18 -15.64
CA SER A 242 16.78 1.41 -14.93
C SER A 242 16.36 1.33 -13.45
N ALA A 243 17.20 1.82 -12.54
CA ALA A 243 16.87 1.83 -11.11
C ALA A 243 15.57 2.58 -10.81
N ARG A 244 15.35 3.71 -11.49
CA ARG A 244 14.14 4.53 -11.39
C ARG A 244 12.92 3.80 -11.95
N GLY A 245 13.03 3.25 -13.16
CA GLY A 245 11.93 2.52 -13.80
C GLY A 245 11.55 1.24 -13.05
N TRP A 246 12.53 0.50 -12.51
CA TRP A 246 12.29 -0.64 -11.63
C TRP A 246 11.55 -0.27 -10.36
N SER A 247 11.98 0.80 -9.68
CA SER A 247 11.31 1.33 -8.48
C SER A 247 9.84 1.63 -8.76
N LEU A 248 9.56 2.36 -9.84
CA LEU A 248 8.20 2.72 -10.25
C LEU A 248 7.37 1.50 -10.66
N TYR A 249 7.97 0.57 -11.40
CA TYR A 249 7.33 -0.68 -11.81
C TYR A 249 6.89 -1.46 -10.57
N ARG A 250 7.79 -1.71 -9.61
CA ARG A 250 7.46 -2.44 -8.37
C ARG A 250 6.30 -1.79 -7.63
N LEU A 251 6.32 -0.47 -7.50
CA LEU A 251 5.30 0.28 -6.77
C LEU A 251 3.92 0.17 -7.42
N ALA A 252 3.84 0.33 -8.74
CA ALA A 252 2.61 0.18 -9.51
C ALA A 252 2.14 -1.28 -9.55
N HIS A 253 3.07 -2.22 -9.76
CA HIS A 253 2.80 -3.65 -9.81
C HIS A 253 2.26 -4.19 -8.48
N HIS A 254 2.81 -3.76 -7.35
CA HIS A 254 2.29 -4.15 -6.03
C HIS A 254 0.85 -3.67 -5.82
N ARG A 255 0.47 -2.50 -6.35
CA ARG A 255 -0.92 -2.00 -6.32
C ARG A 255 -1.85 -2.81 -7.21
N LEU A 256 -1.38 -3.19 -8.40
CA LEU A 256 -2.08 -4.11 -9.29
C LEU A 256 -2.37 -5.44 -8.60
N GLN A 257 -1.34 -6.07 -8.01
CA GLN A 257 -1.47 -7.33 -7.28
C GLN A 257 -2.43 -7.21 -6.10
N ARG A 258 -2.31 -6.14 -5.30
CA ARG A 258 -3.24 -5.89 -4.20
C ARG A 258 -4.69 -5.81 -4.70
N GLN A 259 -4.96 -5.07 -5.77
CA GLN A 259 -6.31 -4.99 -6.31
C GLN A 259 -6.82 -6.34 -6.85
N GLN A 260 -5.96 -7.14 -7.49
CA GLN A 260 -6.30 -8.47 -7.98
C GLN A 260 -6.63 -9.45 -6.84
N LEU A 261 -5.94 -9.33 -5.71
CA LEU A 261 -6.18 -10.17 -4.53
C LEU A 261 -7.38 -9.69 -3.71
N THR A 262 -7.56 -8.38 -3.57
CA THR A 262 -8.65 -7.79 -2.77
C THR A 262 -10.00 -7.88 -3.46
N TYR A 263 -10.03 -7.65 -4.76
CA TYR A 263 -11.27 -7.66 -5.54
C TYR A 263 -11.26 -8.89 -6.41
N ASP A 264 -12.38 -9.62 -6.47
CA ASP A 264 -12.64 -10.79 -7.33
C ASP A 264 -12.58 -10.48 -8.85
N SER A 265 -11.62 -9.68 -9.25
CA SER A 265 -11.25 -9.41 -10.63
C SER A 265 -10.42 -10.59 -11.08
N ALA A 266 -10.91 -11.37 -12.05
CA ALA A 266 -10.02 -12.25 -12.79
C ALA A 266 -8.99 -11.31 -13.39
N PRO A 267 -7.68 -11.45 -13.11
CA PRO A 267 -6.78 -10.61 -13.84
C PRO A 267 -6.90 -11.06 -15.30
N ALA A 268 -7.02 -10.11 -16.22
CA ALA A 268 -6.27 -10.26 -17.44
C ALA A 268 -4.81 -10.24 -17.00
N ILE A 269 -4.30 -11.39 -16.57
CA ILE A 269 -2.88 -11.56 -16.32
C ILE A 269 -2.26 -11.29 -17.67
N SER A 270 -1.65 -10.13 -17.80
CA SER A 270 -1.02 -9.78 -19.05
C SER A 270 0.18 -10.73 -19.20
N PRO A 271 0.32 -11.42 -20.35
CA PRO A 271 1.49 -12.25 -20.62
C PRO A 271 2.81 -11.48 -20.39
N GLU A 272 2.78 -10.17 -20.61
CA GLU A 272 3.90 -9.26 -20.36
C GLU A 272 4.27 -9.16 -18.86
N GLN A 273 3.29 -9.20 -17.94
CA GLN A 273 3.57 -9.26 -16.50
C GLN A 273 4.18 -10.60 -16.11
N GLU A 274 3.68 -11.69 -16.68
CA GLU A 274 4.18 -13.04 -16.39
C GLU A 274 5.62 -13.22 -16.88
N ASP A 275 5.90 -12.82 -18.13
CA ASP A 275 7.23 -12.86 -18.73
C ASP A 275 8.23 -12.04 -17.91
N LEU A 276 7.84 -10.81 -17.55
CA LEU A 276 8.70 -9.95 -16.74
C LEU A 276 8.98 -10.54 -15.37
N LEU A 277 7.97 -11.00 -14.64
CA LEU A 277 8.18 -11.63 -13.34
C LEU A 277 9.08 -12.85 -13.49
N SER A 278 8.85 -13.70 -14.50
CA SER A 278 9.69 -14.88 -14.76
C SER A 278 11.17 -14.55 -15.04
N SER A 279 11.46 -13.34 -15.54
CA SER A 279 12.82 -12.86 -15.77
C SER A 279 13.55 -12.41 -14.50
N LEU A 280 12.83 -12.17 -13.39
CA LEU A 280 13.42 -11.71 -12.14
C LEU A 280 14.00 -12.87 -11.34
N THR A 281 15.14 -12.64 -10.68
CA THR A 281 15.71 -13.63 -9.76
C THR A 281 14.92 -13.63 -8.44
N PRO A 282 14.50 -14.81 -7.92
CA PRO A 282 13.77 -14.94 -6.66
C PRO A 282 14.68 -14.89 -5.42
N ASP A 283 15.95 -14.52 -5.59
CA ASP A 283 16.95 -14.47 -4.52
C ASP A 283 16.71 -13.32 -3.55
N THR A 284 16.09 -12.24 -4.02
CA THR A 284 15.72 -11.13 -3.15
C THR A 284 14.33 -11.36 -2.52
N PRO A 285 14.15 -11.07 -1.22
CA PRO A 285 12.85 -11.20 -0.56
C PRO A 285 11.72 -10.45 -1.28
N SER A 286 11.99 -9.25 -1.79
CA SER A 286 10.99 -8.45 -2.51
C SER A 286 10.53 -9.11 -3.81
N ASN A 287 11.44 -9.69 -4.60
CA ASN A 287 11.08 -10.40 -5.83
C ASN A 287 10.31 -11.68 -5.51
N ARG A 288 10.74 -12.43 -4.49
CA ARG A 288 10.03 -13.63 -4.03
C ARG A 288 8.58 -13.31 -3.64
N ILE A 289 8.36 -12.26 -2.85
CA ILE A 289 7.00 -11.82 -2.49
C ILE A 289 6.18 -11.48 -3.75
N ALA A 290 6.78 -10.81 -4.74
CA ALA A 290 6.08 -10.50 -5.99
C ALA A 290 5.70 -11.77 -6.77
N HIS A 291 6.59 -12.77 -6.85
CA HIS A 291 6.30 -14.07 -7.46
C HIS A 291 5.19 -14.83 -6.73
N ASP A 292 5.30 -14.94 -5.40
CA ASP A 292 4.34 -15.70 -4.59
C ASP A 292 2.95 -15.04 -4.67
N ASN A 293 2.86 -13.71 -4.54
CA ASN A 293 1.60 -12.98 -4.70
C ASN A 293 0.99 -13.18 -6.10
N PHE A 294 1.82 -13.23 -7.14
CA PHE A 294 1.35 -13.48 -8.50
C PHE A 294 0.82 -14.90 -8.67
N ALA A 295 1.51 -15.90 -8.10
CA ALA A 295 1.05 -17.28 -8.08
C ALA A 295 -0.28 -17.43 -7.32
N ILE A 296 -0.44 -16.74 -6.18
CA ILE A 296 -1.71 -16.69 -5.44
C ILE A 296 -2.82 -16.13 -6.34
N SER A 297 -2.57 -15.00 -7.02
CA SER A 297 -3.53 -14.40 -7.95
C SER A 297 -3.95 -15.35 -9.08
N LYS A 298 -3.00 -16.11 -9.65
CA LYS A 298 -3.26 -17.14 -10.68
C LYS A 298 -4.19 -18.22 -10.15
N ILE A 299 -3.84 -18.81 -9.02
CA ILE A 299 -4.63 -19.87 -8.38
C ILE A 299 -6.03 -19.36 -8.03
N CYS A 300 -6.16 -18.16 -7.48
CA CYS A 300 -7.45 -17.54 -7.18
C CYS A 300 -8.30 -17.31 -8.44
N ALA A 301 -7.70 -16.98 -9.58
CA ALA A 301 -8.40 -16.87 -10.85
C ALA A 301 -8.90 -18.24 -11.34
N SER A 302 -8.03 -19.25 -11.38
CA SER A 302 -8.37 -20.62 -11.76
C SER A 302 -9.45 -21.23 -10.86
N ALA A 303 -9.39 -20.97 -9.54
CA ALA A 303 -10.40 -21.41 -8.58
C ALA A 303 -11.78 -20.84 -8.89
N ARG A 304 -11.86 -19.59 -9.34
CA ARG A 304 -13.14 -18.95 -9.68
C ARG A 304 -13.73 -19.51 -10.97
N GLU A 305 -12.90 -19.73 -11.98
CA GLU A 305 -13.34 -20.38 -13.23
C GLU A 305 -13.87 -21.79 -12.95
N LEU A 306 -13.12 -22.58 -12.17
CA LEU A 306 -13.52 -23.93 -11.80
C LEU A 306 -14.80 -23.94 -10.96
N ARG A 307 -14.93 -23.01 -10.00
CA ARG A 307 -16.17 -22.84 -9.24
C ARG A 307 -17.37 -22.55 -10.14
N ALA A 308 -17.19 -21.74 -11.18
CA ALA A 308 -18.26 -21.46 -12.15
C ALA A 308 -18.65 -22.72 -12.94
N LYS A 309 -17.69 -23.53 -13.38
CA LYS A 309 -17.93 -24.83 -14.05
C LYS A 309 -18.66 -25.84 -13.15
N LEU A 310 -18.23 -25.94 -11.89
CA LEU A 310 -18.86 -26.80 -10.88
C LEU A 310 -20.33 -26.43 -10.64
N VAL A 311 -20.62 -25.13 -10.52
CA VAL A 311 -22.01 -24.64 -10.38
C VAL A 311 -22.84 -24.93 -11.63
N ALA A 312 -22.22 -24.93 -12.82
CA ALA A 312 -22.86 -25.29 -14.07
C ALA A 312 -23.06 -26.81 -14.27
N GLY A 313 -22.56 -27.65 -13.37
CA GLY A 313 -22.76 -29.10 -13.39
C GLY A 313 -21.82 -29.89 -14.29
N ASP A 314 -20.60 -29.39 -14.55
CA ASP A 314 -19.60 -30.09 -15.36
C ASP A 314 -18.90 -31.22 -14.58
N GLU A 315 -19.03 -32.48 -15.03
CA GLU A 315 -18.46 -33.68 -14.39
C GLU A 315 -16.93 -33.81 -14.55
N ARG A 316 -16.29 -33.12 -15.52
CA ARG A 316 -14.81 -33.17 -15.69
C ARG A 316 -14.04 -32.36 -14.64
N SER A 317 -14.77 -31.63 -13.79
CA SER A 317 -14.23 -30.71 -12.80
C SER A 317 -13.57 -31.38 -11.60
N ASP A 318 -13.78 -32.68 -11.34
CA ASP A 318 -13.21 -33.36 -10.16
C ASP A 318 -11.67 -33.49 -10.24
N GLU A 319 -11.12 -33.87 -11.40
CA GLU A 319 -9.67 -33.95 -11.61
C GLU A 319 -9.02 -32.55 -11.58
N GLU A 320 -9.68 -31.57 -12.21
CA GLU A 320 -9.27 -30.16 -12.18
C GLU A 320 -9.29 -29.61 -10.75
N THR A 321 -10.28 -29.99 -9.95
CA THR A 321 -10.40 -29.62 -8.52
C THR A 321 -9.25 -30.19 -7.72
N MET A 322 -8.96 -31.49 -7.87
CA MET A 322 -7.85 -32.11 -7.17
C MET A 322 -6.50 -31.53 -7.58
N LYS A 323 -6.31 -31.18 -8.86
CA LYS A 323 -5.11 -30.49 -9.34
C LYS A 323 -4.96 -29.11 -8.67
N LEU A 324 -6.01 -28.31 -8.69
CA LEU A 324 -5.99 -26.97 -8.10
C LEU A 324 -5.74 -27.00 -6.59
N VAL A 325 -6.35 -27.95 -5.87
CA VAL A 325 -6.11 -28.13 -4.42
C VAL A 325 -4.65 -28.46 -4.14
N ARG A 326 -3.99 -29.29 -4.96
CA ARG A 326 -2.56 -29.58 -4.81
C ARG A 326 -1.71 -28.33 -5.03
N GLU A 327 -2.00 -27.55 -6.08
CA GLU A 327 -1.30 -26.28 -6.35
C GLU A 327 -1.44 -25.29 -5.19
N MET A 328 -2.64 -25.18 -4.59
CA MET A 328 -2.88 -24.36 -3.39
C MET A 328 -2.04 -24.82 -2.20
N VAL A 329 -1.98 -26.13 -1.94
CA VAL A 329 -1.20 -26.72 -0.84
C VAL A 329 0.30 -26.52 -1.06
N ASP A 330 0.78 -26.69 -2.29
CA ASP A 330 2.20 -26.51 -2.62
C ASP A 330 2.65 -25.05 -2.46
N LEU A 331 1.81 -24.09 -2.86
CA LEU A 331 2.11 -22.67 -2.70
C LEU A 331 2.14 -22.27 -1.22
N ASP A 332 1.21 -22.78 -0.43
CA ASP A 332 1.22 -22.54 1.01
C ASP A 332 2.42 -23.19 1.71
N ARG A 333 2.79 -24.42 1.30
CA ARG A 333 4.02 -25.07 1.77
C ARG A 333 5.24 -24.19 1.47
N THR A 334 5.33 -23.63 0.26
CA THR A 334 6.43 -22.73 -0.13
C THR A 334 6.52 -21.52 0.80
N ALA A 335 5.39 -20.87 1.11
CA ALA A 335 5.34 -19.73 2.00
C ALA A 335 5.71 -20.09 3.46
N THR A 336 5.22 -21.23 3.96
CA THR A 336 5.50 -21.70 5.32
C THR A 336 6.94 -22.17 5.50
N GLU A 337 7.52 -22.86 4.53
CA GLU A 337 8.94 -23.22 4.48
C GLU A 337 9.83 -21.98 4.42
N TRP A 338 9.46 -20.97 3.62
CA TRP A 338 10.21 -19.73 3.57
C TRP A 338 10.21 -19.02 4.92
N ARG A 339 9.07 -18.96 5.62
CA ARG A 339 8.93 -18.34 6.95
C ARG A 339 9.82 -18.96 8.03
N VAL A 340 10.14 -20.25 7.95
CA VAL A 340 11.06 -20.91 8.89
C VAL A 340 12.53 -20.85 8.44
N GLY A 341 12.78 -20.30 7.25
CA GLY A 341 14.10 -20.15 6.68
C GLY A 341 14.97 -19.11 7.38
N PRO A 342 16.27 -19.07 7.02
CA PRO A 342 17.25 -18.18 7.65
C PRO A 342 16.90 -16.69 7.52
N SER A 343 16.21 -16.28 6.44
CA SER A 343 15.78 -14.89 6.20
C SER A 343 14.82 -14.33 7.26
N TRP A 344 14.16 -15.20 8.04
CA TRP A 344 13.21 -14.80 9.08
C TRP A 344 13.73 -15.02 10.50
N GLN A 345 14.98 -15.48 10.64
CA GLN A 345 15.61 -15.66 11.93
C GLN A 345 15.91 -14.31 12.58
N TYR A 346 15.73 -14.26 13.90
CA TYR A 346 16.07 -13.12 14.73
C TYR A 346 16.75 -13.58 16.01
N ARG A 347 17.52 -12.67 16.60
CA ARG A 347 18.15 -12.82 17.90
C ARG A 347 17.41 -11.94 18.90
N ASP A 348 16.81 -12.56 19.91
CA ASP A 348 16.29 -11.82 21.06
C ASP A 348 17.44 -11.22 21.87
N VAL A 349 17.38 -9.91 22.11
CA VAL A 349 18.34 -9.18 22.96
C VAL A 349 17.59 -8.46 24.06
N ARG A 350 18.11 -8.53 25.28
CA ARG A 350 17.51 -7.86 26.43
C ARG A 350 18.10 -6.46 26.57
N LYS A 351 17.31 -5.52 27.08
CA LYS A 351 17.73 -4.13 27.27
C LYS A 351 19.05 -3.98 28.05
N HIS A 352 19.28 -4.82 29.06
CA HIS A 352 20.49 -4.77 29.88
C HIS A 352 21.75 -5.20 29.12
N ASP A 353 21.62 -5.94 28.03
CA ASP A 353 22.73 -6.36 27.18
C ASP A 353 23.14 -5.26 26.18
N ILE A 354 22.37 -4.16 26.09
CA ILE A 354 22.59 -3.07 25.15
C ILE A 354 23.22 -1.88 25.88
N ALA A 355 24.50 -1.67 25.64
CA ALA A 355 25.24 -0.55 26.21
C ALA A 355 24.62 0.79 25.79
N GLY A 356 24.27 1.64 26.77
CA GLY A 356 23.69 2.98 26.51
C GLY A 356 22.22 2.98 26.10
N ALA A 357 21.48 1.87 26.31
CA ALA A 357 20.06 1.81 25.96
C ALA A 357 19.24 2.91 26.66
N PRO A 358 18.48 3.74 25.91
CA PRO A 358 17.64 4.78 26.49
C PRO A 358 16.57 4.25 27.45
N GLU A 359 16.06 5.09 28.35
CA GLU A 359 14.98 4.69 29.26
C GLU A 359 13.71 4.23 28.52
N TRP A 360 13.41 4.83 27.37
CA TRP A 360 12.24 4.47 26.53
C TRP A 360 12.42 3.14 25.77
N PHE A 361 13.62 2.55 25.76
CA PHE A 361 13.89 1.32 25.04
C PHE A 361 13.16 0.13 25.70
N PRO A 362 12.50 -0.76 24.92
CA PRO A 362 11.73 -1.89 25.45
C PRO A 362 12.64 -2.92 26.14
N ALA A 363 12.07 -3.72 27.05
CA ALA A 363 12.80 -4.71 27.85
C ALA A 363 13.43 -5.83 27.00
N HIS A 364 12.79 -6.18 25.89
CA HIS A 364 13.23 -7.16 24.90
C HIS A 364 13.10 -6.54 23.52
N ILE A 365 14.11 -6.78 22.68
CA ILE A 365 14.11 -6.45 21.26
C ILE A 365 14.45 -7.68 20.43
N GLN A 366 13.86 -7.78 19.26
CA GLN A 366 14.20 -8.78 18.26
C GLN A 366 15.16 -8.15 17.25
N LEU A 367 16.40 -8.60 17.25
CA LEU A 367 17.39 -8.24 16.23
C LEU A 367 17.27 -9.24 15.10
N HIS A 368 16.58 -8.86 14.04
CA HIS A 368 16.54 -9.67 12.83
C HIS A 368 17.95 -9.76 12.24
N HIS A 369 18.30 -10.93 11.66
CA HIS A 369 19.59 -11.11 10.97
C HIS A 369 19.79 -9.95 10.02
N ASP A 370 20.99 -9.36 10.03
CA ASP A 370 21.11 -7.99 9.56
C ASP A 370 20.62 -7.84 8.14
N ALA A 371 19.47 -7.22 8.13
CA ALA A 371 18.81 -6.68 7.01
C ALA A 371 19.07 -5.14 7.01
N TRP A 372 19.65 -4.57 8.07
CA TRP A 372 19.69 -3.12 8.27
C TRP A 372 21.09 -2.57 8.01
#